data_AF-A0A6D2G5W5-F1
#
_entry.id   AF-A0A6D2G5W5-F1
#
_cell.length_a   1.000
_cell.length_b   1.000
_cell.length_c   1.000
_cell.angle_alpha   90.00
_cell.angle_beta   90.00
_cell.angle_gamma   90.00
#
_symmetry.space_group_name_H-M   'P 1'
#
loop_
_entity.id
_entity.type
_entity.pdbx_description
1 polymer ?
#
loop_
_entity_poly.entity_id
_entity_poly.type
_entity_poly.pdbx_seq_one_letter_code
_entity_poly.pdbx_strand_id
1 'polypeptide(L)'
;MKILVYGINYSPELTGIGKYTGEMVAWMAREGHEVRVITAPPYYPQWKVGERYSAWRYRREEGEATVWRCPLYVPKQPSTLKRLLHLGSFALSSFFPLMAQRRWKPDRIIGVVPTLFCTPGMRLLAKLSGARTVLHIQDYEVDAMLGLGMAGKGKRGSVARLATAFERSALRNVDTVSTISRSMMNKAREKGVAAEKILFFSELVGSGALSGR
;
A
#
# COMPACT_ATOMS: atom_id res chain seq x y z
N MET A 1 -5.23 -19.55 -3.57
CA MET A 1 -6.11 -18.33 -3.56
C MET A 1 -5.55 -17.28 -4.50
N LYS A 2 -6.39 -16.36 -4.95
CA LYS A 2 -6.01 -15.17 -5.74
C LYS A 2 -5.75 -13.99 -4.82
N ILE A 3 -4.50 -13.56 -4.75
CA ILE A 3 -4.07 -12.45 -3.89
C ILE A 3 -3.60 -11.28 -4.76
N LEU A 4 -4.22 -10.11 -4.56
CA LEU A 4 -3.77 -8.87 -5.16
C LEU A 4 -2.95 -8.07 -4.16
N VAL A 5 -1.67 -7.88 -4.40
CA VAL A 5 -0.81 -6.96 -3.64
C VAL A 5 -0.81 -5.59 -4.32
N TYR A 6 -1.04 -4.55 -3.56
CA TYR A 6 -1.20 -3.19 -4.07
C TYR A 6 -0.41 -2.20 -3.22
N GLY A 7 0.62 -1.60 -3.80
CA GLY A 7 1.51 -0.70 -3.07
C GLY A 7 2.54 -0.06 -3.99
N ILE A 8 3.04 1.11 -3.61
CA ILE A 8 3.92 1.93 -4.46
C ILE A 8 5.35 1.38 -4.53
N ASN A 9 5.79 0.62 -3.53
CA ASN A 9 7.12 0.04 -3.44
C ASN A 9 7.06 -1.48 -3.65
N TYR A 10 7.90 -1.99 -4.55
CA TYR A 10 8.03 -3.41 -4.85
C TYR A 10 9.42 -3.70 -5.45
N SER A 11 9.81 -4.97 -5.49
CA SER A 11 11.01 -5.41 -6.22
C SER A 11 11.06 -4.82 -7.64
N PRO A 12 12.25 -4.47 -8.15
CA PRO A 12 13.59 -4.80 -7.64
C PRO A 12 14.22 -3.73 -6.71
N GLU A 13 13.42 -2.94 -5.98
CA GLU A 13 13.99 -2.07 -4.95
C GLU A 13 14.77 -2.88 -3.91
N LEU A 14 16.03 -2.50 -3.67
CA LEU A 14 16.99 -3.29 -2.90
C LEU A 14 16.81 -3.16 -1.38
N THR A 15 16.03 -2.20 -0.92
CA THR A 15 15.87 -1.87 0.51
C THR A 15 14.44 -1.49 0.85
N GLY A 16 14.15 -1.47 2.15
CA GLY A 16 12.89 -1.00 2.70
C GLY A 16 11.67 -1.78 2.21
N ILE A 17 10.56 -1.07 2.06
CA ILE A 17 9.24 -1.65 1.76
C ILE A 17 9.26 -2.44 0.45
N GLY A 18 9.99 -1.96 -0.56
CA GLY A 18 10.03 -2.61 -1.87
C GLY A 18 10.69 -3.98 -1.82
N LYS A 19 11.79 -4.13 -1.07
CA LYS A 19 12.43 -5.42 -0.82
C LYS A 19 11.48 -6.39 -0.11
N TYR A 20 10.94 -5.98 1.05
CA TYR A 20 10.10 -6.87 1.86
C TYR A 20 8.78 -7.23 1.17
N THR A 21 8.19 -6.32 0.40
CA THR A 21 7.00 -6.62 -0.40
C THR A 21 7.32 -7.63 -1.50
N GLY A 22 8.50 -7.53 -2.11
CA GLY A 22 9.05 -8.53 -3.02
C GLY A 22 9.13 -9.92 -2.41
N GLU A 23 9.81 -10.02 -1.28
CA GLU A 23 10.00 -11.28 -0.53
C GLU A 23 8.65 -11.89 -0.08
N MET A 24 7.72 -11.04 0.38
CA MET A 24 6.37 -11.45 0.75
C MET A 24 5.62 -12.05 -0.46
N VAL A 25 5.68 -11.40 -1.63
CA VAL A 25 5.03 -11.90 -2.85
C VAL A 25 5.65 -13.22 -3.31
N ALA A 26 6.99 -13.32 -3.31
CA ALA A 26 7.69 -14.55 -3.67
C ALA A 26 7.36 -15.69 -2.71
N TRP A 27 7.21 -15.40 -1.41
CA TRP A 27 6.73 -16.39 -0.44
C TRP A 27 5.30 -16.84 -0.73
N MET A 28 4.36 -15.90 -0.93
CA MET A 28 2.97 -16.25 -1.27
C MET A 28 2.86 -17.10 -2.54
N ALA A 29 3.66 -16.79 -3.57
CA ALA A 29 3.71 -17.59 -4.80
C ALA A 29 4.21 -19.02 -4.53
N ARG A 30 5.26 -19.18 -3.70
CA ARG A 30 5.78 -20.49 -3.29
C ARG A 30 4.80 -21.31 -2.46
N GLU A 31 3.94 -20.67 -1.67
CA GLU A 31 2.83 -21.32 -0.96
C GLU A 31 1.64 -21.69 -1.88
N GLY A 32 1.76 -21.50 -3.19
CA GLY A 32 0.75 -21.91 -4.17
C GLY A 32 -0.38 -20.90 -4.38
N HIS A 33 -0.22 -19.65 -3.95
CA HIS A 33 -1.17 -18.58 -4.27
C HIS A 33 -0.94 -18.02 -5.68
N GLU A 34 -2.02 -17.69 -6.38
CA GLU A 34 -1.94 -16.91 -7.61
C GLU A 34 -1.82 -15.43 -7.23
N VAL A 35 -0.64 -14.84 -7.41
CA VAL A 35 -0.36 -13.48 -6.94
C VAL A 35 -0.30 -12.50 -8.11
N ARG A 36 -0.98 -11.37 -7.95
CA ARG A 36 -0.88 -10.21 -8.84
C ARG A 36 -0.41 -9.01 -8.04
N VAL A 37 0.38 -8.14 -8.67
CA VAL A 37 0.93 -6.95 -8.02
C VAL A 37 0.61 -5.71 -8.84
N ILE A 38 0.10 -4.67 -8.20
CA ILE A 38 -0.02 -3.32 -8.79
C ILE A 38 0.93 -2.40 -8.03
N THR A 39 1.91 -1.84 -8.73
CA THR A 39 3.01 -1.08 -8.12
C THR A 39 3.58 -0.01 -9.03
N ALA A 40 4.57 0.74 -8.56
CA ALA A 40 5.31 1.70 -9.36
C ALA A 40 6.53 1.06 -10.05
N PRO A 41 7.11 1.71 -11.08
CA PRO A 41 8.51 1.51 -11.41
C PRO A 41 9.42 1.77 -10.20
N PRO A 42 10.50 0.98 -9.99
CA PRO A 42 11.39 1.17 -8.86
C PRO A 42 12.05 2.55 -8.94
N TYR A 43 11.98 3.29 -7.84
CA TYR A 43 12.54 4.65 -7.74
C TYR A 43 13.31 4.87 -6.44
N TYR A 44 13.06 4.06 -5.42
CA TYR A 44 13.69 4.16 -4.11
C TYR A 44 14.95 3.28 -4.04
N PRO A 45 16.01 3.67 -3.30
CA PRO A 45 16.17 4.86 -2.46
C PRO A 45 16.57 6.15 -3.19
N GLN A 46 16.90 6.08 -4.48
CA GLN A 46 17.53 7.19 -5.21
C GLN A 46 16.56 8.34 -5.56
N TRP A 47 15.25 8.18 -5.30
CA TRP A 47 14.20 9.09 -5.77
C TRP A 47 14.29 9.36 -7.28
N LYS A 48 14.64 8.31 -8.03
CA LYS A 48 14.83 8.35 -9.48
C LYS A 48 14.47 6.99 -10.06
N VAL A 49 13.62 6.98 -11.07
CA VAL A 49 13.28 5.73 -11.78
C VAL A 49 14.50 5.17 -12.49
N GLY A 50 14.78 3.89 -12.30
CA GLY A 50 15.90 3.20 -12.93
C GLY A 50 15.79 3.12 -14.45
N GLU A 51 16.92 3.00 -15.15
CA GLU A 51 17.00 3.12 -16.63
C GLU A 51 16.16 2.09 -17.40
N ARG A 52 15.92 0.91 -16.81
CA ARG A 52 15.08 -0.14 -17.41
C ARG A 52 13.58 0.13 -17.31
N TYR A 53 13.20 1.21 -16.62
CA TYR A 53 11.82 1.55 -16.29
C TYR A 53 11.48 2.97 -16.74
N SER A 54 10.18 3.29 -16.75
CA SER A 54 9.69 4.62 -17.10
C SER A 54 8.72 5.11 -16.04
N ALA A 55 8.90 6.35 -15.61
CA ALA A 55 7.97 7.04 -14.70
C ALA A 55 6.60 7.32 -15.35
N TRP A 56 6.50 7.25 -16.68
CA TRP A 56 5.37 7.78 -17.45
C TRP A 56 4.64 6.73 -18.29
N ARG A 57 5.08 5.47 -18.26
CA ARG A 57 4.49 4.40 -19.06
C ARG A 57 4.04 3.26 -18.16
N TYR A 58 2.88 2.70 -18.48
CA TYR A 58 2.46 1.42 -17.91
C TYR A 58 3.36 0.31 -18.44
N ARG A 59 3.65 -0.67 -17.58
CA ARG A 59 4.35 -1.90 -17.96
C ARG A 59 3.71 -3.08 -17.26
N ARG A 60 3.59 -4.19 -17.98
CA ARG A 60 3.22 -5.50 -17.41
C ARG A 60 4.44 -6.40 -17.45
N GLU A 61 4.70 -7.10 -16.35
CA GLU A 61 5.77 -8.09 -16.20
C GLU A 61 5.14 -9.41 -15.78
N GLU A 62 5.67 -10.51 -16.31
CA GLU A 62 5.30 -11.88 -15.93
C GLU A 62 6.49 -12.56 -15.27
N GLY A 63 6.22 -13.39 -14.27
CA GLY A 63 7.21 -14.11 -13.47
C GLY A 63 6.49 -14.96 -12.42
N GLU A 64 7.03 -15.04 -11.20
CA GLU A 64 6.34 -15.69 -10.06
C GLU A 64 5.01 -15.01 -9.69
N ALA A 65 4.87 -13.73 -10.07
CA ALA A 65 3.62 -12.97 -9.99
C ALA A 65 3.46 -12.12 -11.26
N THR A 66 2.22 -11.86 -11.68
CA THR A 66 1.97 -10.85 -12.72
C THR A 66 2.02 -9.46 -12.09
N VAL A 67 2.88 -8.58 -12.62
CA VAL A 67 3.11 -7.25 -12.06
C VAL A 67 2.68 -6.16 -13.05
N TRP A 68 1.85 -5.22 -12.60
CA TRP A 68 1.53 -3.99 -13.30
C TRP A 68 2.27 -2.82 -12.67
N ARG A 69 3.17 -2.20 -13.44
CA ARG A 69 3.85 -0.97 -13.07
C ARG A 69 3.12 0.22 -13.63
N CYS A 70 2.71 1.11 -12.74
CA CYS A 70 1.89 2.27 -13.05
C CYS A 70 2.75 3.55 -13.05
N PRO A 71 2.50 4.50 -13.96
CA PRO A 71 3.16 5.80 -13.97
C PRO A 71 3.05 6.53 -12.63
N LEU A 72 4.05 7.33 -12.28
CA LEU A 72 4.00 8.21 -11.11
C LEU A 72 4.94 9.40 -11.25
N TYR A 73 4.61 10.47 -10.54
CA TYR A 73 5.49 11.61 -10.34
C TYR A 73 6.55 11.27 -9.31
N VAL A 74 7.84 11.27 -9.69
CA VAL A 74 8.96 11.11 -8.75
C VAL A 74 9.70 12.45 -8.61
N PRO A 75 9.69 13.09 -7.42
CA PRO A 75 10.39 14.35 -7.22
C PRO A 75 11.91 14.14 -7.08
N LYS A 76 12.72 14.99 -7.72
CA LYS A 76 14.19 15.00 -7.55
C LYS A 76 14.63 15.28 -6.11
N GLN A 77 13.85 16.10 -5.40
CA GLN A 77 14.07 16.46 -4.00
C GLN A 77 12.72 16.38 -3.27
N PRO A 78 12.51 15.39 -2.39
CA PRO A 78 11.24 15.18 -1.72
C PRO A 78 10.98 16.27 -0.69
N SER A 79 9.80 16.89 -0.79
CA SER A 79 9.21 17.75 0.25
C SER A 79 7.81 17.22 0.57
N THR A 80 7.20 17.65 1.68
CA THR A 80 5.86 17.16 2.09
C THR A 80 4.83 17.24 0.96
N LEU A 81 4.72 18.39 0.29
CA LEU A 81 3.78 18.56 -0.82
C LEU A 81 4.13 17.65 -2.02
N LYS A 82 5.42 17.54 -2.36
CA LYS A 82 5.87 16.69 -3.47
C LYS A 82 5.65 15.20 -3.19
N ARG A 83 5.76 14.76 -1.93
CA ARG A 83 5.42 13.40 -1.50
C ARG A 83 3.92 13.12 -1.60
N LEU A 84 3.08 14.09 -1.23
CA LEU A 84 1.64 13.99 -1.45
C LEU A 84 1.29 13.88 -2.95
N LEU A 85 1.92 14.69 -3.80
CA LEU A 85 1.76 14.59 -5.26
C LEU A 85 2.28 13.26 -5.81
N HIS A 86 3.39 12.75 -5.27
CA HIS A 86 3.94 11.45 -5.62
C HIS A 86 2.94 10.33 -5.31
N LEU A 87 2.45 10.24 -4.07
CA LEU A 87 1.43 9.26 -3.65
C LEU A 87 0.12 9.42 -4.43
N GLY A 88 -0.35 10.66 -4.64
CA GLY A 88 -1.58 10.96 -5.36
C GLY A 88 -1.50 10.60 -6.84
N SER A 89 -0.37 10.87 -7.49
CA SER A 89 -0.15 10.51 -8.90
C SER A 89 -0.17 9.00 -9.11
N PHE A 90 0.43 8.23 -8.20
CA PHE A 90 0.36 6.78 -8.21
C PHE A 90 -1.07 6.28 -7.96
N ALA A 91 -1.78 6.84 -6.97
CA ALA A 91 -3.16 6.44 -6.68
C ALA A 91 -4.10 6.65 -7.88
N LEU A 92 -3.89 7.73 -8.65
CA LEU A 92 -4.66 8.01 -9.86
C LEU A 92 -4.30 7.05 -11.00
N SER A 93 -3.01 6.87 -11.29
CA SER A 93 -2.57 6.04 -12.41
C SER A 93 -2.89 4.56 -12.19
N SER A 94 -2.76 4.07 -10.96
CA SER A 94 -2.98 2.66 -10.61
C SER A 94 -4.44 2.30 -10.40
N PHE A 95 -5.35 3.29 -10.32
CA PHE A 95 -6.79 3.06 -10.20
C PHE A 95 -7.35 2.24 -11.37
N PHE A 96 -6.91 2.49 -12.62
CA PHE A 96 -7.43 1.77 -13.78
C PHE A 96 -6.98 0.28 -13.80
N PRO A 97 -5.68 -0.05 -13.65
CA PRO A 97 -5.25 -1.44 -13.47
C PRO A 97 -5.92 -2.15 -12.29
N LEU A 98 -6.20 -1.41 -11.20
CA LEU A 98 -6.90 -1.94 -10.03
C LEU A 98 -8.34 -2.35 -10.39
N MET A 99 -9.11 -1.46 -11.01
CA MET A 99 -10.49 -1.77 -11.41
C MET A 99 -10.55 -2.89 -12.46
N ALA A 100 -9.54 -3.02 -13.31
CA ALA A 100 -9.43 -4.12 -14.27
C ALA A 100 -9.34 -5.50 -13.59
N GLN A 101 -8.86 -5.58 -12.34
CA GLN A 101 -8.81 -6.84 -11.58
C GLN A 101 -10.19 -7.33 -11.12
N ARG A 102 -11.27 -6.56 -11.29
CA ARG A 102 -12.63 -6.99 -10.95
C ARG A 102 -13.00 -8.32 -11.60
N ARG A 103 -12.61 -8.52 -12.87
CA ARG A 103 -12.86 -9.78 -13.60
C ARG A 103 -12.00 -10.94 -13.11
N TRP A 104 -10.78 -10.65 -12.66
CA TRP A 104 -9.91 -11.67 -12.09
C TRP A 104 -10.43 -12.18 -10.74
N LYS A 105 -11.17 -11.31 -10.03
CA LYS A 105 -11.94 -11.61 -8.82
C LYS A 105 -11.03 -12.09 -7.67
N PRO A 106 -10.20 -11.19 -7.10
CA PRO A 106 -9.30 -11.56 -6.02
C PRO A 106 -10.08 -12.02 -4.77
N ASP A 107 -9.52 -12.97 -4.03
CA ASP A 107 -10.04 -13.40 -2.72
C ASP A 107 -9.58 -12.44 -1.60
N ARG A 108 -8.40 -11.86 -1.80
CA ARG A 108 -7.73 -10.93 -0.88
C ARG A 108 -7.05 -9.80 -1.63
N ILE A 109 -7.13 -8.60 -1.07
CA ILE A 109 -6.35 -7.44 -1.53
C ILE A 109 -5.51 -6.92 -0.37
N ILE A 110 -4.20 -6.94 -0.54
CA ILE A 110 -3.22 -6.49 0.45
C ILE A 110 -2.69 -5.12 0.01
N GLY A 111 -3.15 -4.06 0.67
CA GLY A 111 -2.64 -2.70 0.51
C GLY A 111 -1.39 -2.49 1.35
N VAL A 112 -0.25 -2.16 0.75
CA VAL A 112 1.02 -1.93 1.46
C VAL A 112 1.24 -0.44 1.66
N VAL A 113 1.22 0.02 2.92
CA VAL A 113 1.41 1.43 3.29
C VAL A 113 2.87 1.81 3.04
N PRO A 114 3.20 2.94 2.36
CA PRO A 114 2.59 4.28 2.47
C PRO A 114 1.38 4.63 1.58
N THR A 115 0.84 3.69 0.81
CA THR A 115 -0.25 3.99 -0.15
C THR A 115 -1.64 4.15 0.46
N LEU A 116 -1.79 4.87 1.57
CA LEU A 116 -3.12 5.13 2.18
C LEU A 116 -4.09 5.82 1.21
N PHE A 117 -3.59 6.66 0.30
CA PHE A 117 -4.37 7.27 -0.78
C PHE A 117 -5.04 6.26 -1.72
N CYS A 118 -4.53 5.03 -1.77
CA CYS A 118 -5.03 3.96 -2.61
C CYS A 118 -6.15 3.15 -1.95
N THR A 119 -6.34 3.28 -0.63
CA THR A 119 -7.32 2.52 0.16
C THR A 119 -8.76 2.67 -0.34
N PRO A 120 -9.27 3.86 -0.74
CA PRO A 120 -10.63 3.96 -1.29
C PRO A 120 -10.85 3.10 -2.53
N GLY A 121 -9.89 3.11 -3.47
CA GLY A 121 -9.95 2.27 -4.67
C GLY A 121 -9.88 0.79 -4.35
N MET A 122 -9.00 0.41 -3.41
CA MET A 122 -8.89 -0.98 -2.93
C MET A 122 -10.22 -1.49 -2.36
N ARG A 123 -10.88 -0.69 -1.52
CA ARG A 123 -12.18 -1.03 -0.93
C ARG A 123 -13.28 -1.13 -1.98
N LEU A 124 -13.26 -0.25 -2.98
CA LEU A 124 -14.21 -0.33 -4.08
C LEU A 124 -14.06 -1.65 -4.82
N LEU A 125 -12.84 -2.04 -5.18
CA LEU A 125 -12.59 -3.35 -5.80
C LEU A 125 -13.06 -4.50 -4.91
N ALA A 126 -12.73 -4.47 -3.62
CA ALA A 126 -13.13 -5.50 -2.67
C ALA A 126 -14.64 -5.69 -2.63
N LYS A 127 -15.41 -4.59 -2.56
CA LYS A 127 -16.88 -4.64 -2.62
C LYS A 127 -17.40 -5.21 -3.94
N LEU A 128 -16.75 -4.87 -5.06
CA LEU A 128 -17.15 -5.34 -6.39
C LEU A 128 -16.76 -6.78 -6.70
N SER A 129 -15.75 -7.33 -6.02
CA SER A 129 -15.26 -8.70 -6.23
C SER A 129 -15.61 -9.68 -5.10
N GLY A 130 -16.03 -9.18 -3.93
CA GLY A 130 -16.22 -9.97 -2.72
C GLY A 130 -14.92 -10.28 -1.96
N ALA A 131 -13.82 -9.56 -2.26
CA ALA A 131 -12.54 -9.78 -1.60
C ALA A 131 -12.54 -9.27 -0.16
N ARG A 132 -11.67 -9.83 0.71
CA ARG A 132 -11.31 -9.17 1.97
C ARG A 132 -10.06 -8.30 1.79
N THR A 133 -10.03 -7.19 2.52
CA THR A 133 -8.97 -6.18 2.50
C THR A 133 -8.05 -6.31 3.69
N VAL A 134 -6.75 -6.33 3.41
CA VAL A 134 -5.70 -6.24 4.43
C VAL A 134 -4.90 -4.98 4.16
N LEU A 135 -4.78 -4.10 5.14
CA LEU A 135 -3.87 -2.96 5.07
C LEU A 135 -2.62 -3.28 5.88
N HIS A 136 -1.51 -3.57 5.20
CA HIS A 136 -0.25 -3.94 5.79
C HIS A 136 0.66 -2.71 5.94
N ILE A 137 0.83 -2.28 7.19
CA ILE A 137 1.56 -1.08 7.59
C ILE A 137 3.03 -1.42 7.81
N GLN A 138 3.88 -0.90 6.92
CA GLN A 138 5.33 -0.95 7.07
C GLN A 138 5.93 0.42 7.43
N ASP A 139 5.19 1.51 7.21
CA ASP A 139 5.58 2.88 7.56
C ASP A 139 4.33 3.74 7.83
N TYR A 140 4.45 4.73 8.71
CA TYR A 140 3.44 5.77 8.94
C TYR A 140 3.87 7.08 8.28
N GLU A 141 4.09 7.05 6.96
CA GLU A 141 4.65 8.20 6.22
C GLU A 141 3.76 9.46 6.35
N VAL A 142 2.43 9.31 6.41
CA VAL A 142 1.51 10.43 6.62
C VAL A 142 1.78 11.12 7.95
N ASP A 143 1.99 10.38 9.04
CA ASP A 143 2.30 10.98 10.35
C ASP A 143 3.66 11.68 10.34
N ALA A 144 4.66 11.10 9.69
CA ALA A 144 5.97 11.73 9.56
C ALA A 144 5.86 13.05 8.77
N MET A 145 5.09 13.06 7.67
CA MET A 145 4.83 14.24 6.86
C MET A 145 4.07 15.34 7.62
N LEU A 146 3.07 14.97 8.42
CA LEU A 146 2.30 15.90 9.26
C LEU A 146 3.15 16.46 10.41
N GLY A 147 3.93 15.59 11.09
CA GLY A 147 4.81 15.98 12.19
C GLY A 147 5.92 16.95 11.77
N LEU A 148 6.49 16.78 10.57
CA LEU A 148 7.51 17.66 10.02
C LEU A 148 6.96 18.98 9.45
N GLY A 149 5.68 19.01 9.05
CA GLY A 149 5.13 20.11 8.25
C GLY A 149 4.16 21.07 8.97
N MET A 150 3.70 20.76 10.18
CA MET A 150 2.44 21.34 10.69
C MET A 150 2.48 21.91 12.11
N ALA A 151 3.65 22.34 12.58
CA ALA A 151 3.82 23.12 13.81
C ALA A 151 3.35 24.60 13.67
N GLY A 152 2.18 24.87 13.05
CA GLY A 152 1.68 26.23 12.82
C GLY A 152 0.17 26.36 12.89
N LYS A 153 -0.33 27.21 13.81
CA LYS A 153 -1.75 27.54 13.99
C LYS A 153 -2.29 28.31 12.76
N GLY A 154 -3.36 27.83 12.11
CA GLY A 154 -4.02 28.48 10.95
C GLY A 154 -4.67 27.51 9.95
N LYS A 155 -4.88 27.94 8.68
CA LYS A 155 -5.39 27.09 7.55
C LYS A 155 -4.61 25.77 7.33
N ARG A 156 -3.38 25.68 7.84
CA ARG A 156 -2.62 24.41 7.91
C ARG A 156 -3.29 23.43 8.89
N GLY A 157 -3.80 23.86 10.04
CA GLY A 157 -4.47 22.99 11.01
C GLY A 157 -5.75 22.29 10.51
N SER A 158 -6.45 22.84 9.51
CA SER A 158 -7.60 22.13 8.89
C SER A 158 -7.14 21.01 7.95
N VAL A 159 -6.05 21.23 7.19
CA VAL A 159 -5.44 20.19 6.35
C VAL A 159 -4.91 19.03 7.18
N ALA A 160 -4.27 19.33 8.33
CA ALA A 160 -3.84 18.30 9.28
C ALA A 160 -5.00 17.44 9.74
N ARG A 161 -6.09 18.08 10.20
CA ARG A 161 -7.30 17.39 10.65
C ARG A 161 -7.91 16.52 9.56
N LEU A 162 -7.97 17.01 8.32
CA LEU A 162 -8.48 16.23 7.19
C LEU A 162 -7.58 15.03 6.88
N ALA A 163 -6.26 15.20 6.90
CA ALA A 163 -5.31 14.11 6.68
C ALA A 163 -5.41 13.05 7.79
N THR A 164 -5.47 13.45 9.07
CA THR A 164 -5.69 12.53 10.19
C THR A 164 -7.05 11.84 10.09
N ALA A 165 -8.11 12.55 9.71
CA ALA A 165 -9.43 11.96 9.52
C ALA A 165 -9.44 10.95 8.36
N PHE A 166 -8.78 11.27 7.25
CA PHE A 166 -8.61 10.38 6.11
C PHE A 166 -7.85 9.11 6.50
N GLU A 167 -6.72 9.24 7.19
CA GLU A 167 -5.93 8.11 7.65
C GLU A 167 -6.72 7.21 8.61
N ARG A 168 -7.36 7.80 9.64
CA ARG A 168 -8.22 7.05 10.57
C ARG A 168 -9.34 6.33 9.82
N SER A 169 -9.97 7.02 8.88
CA SER A 169 -11.00 6.42 8.03
C SER A 169 -10.43 5.27 7.22
N ALA A 170 -9.28 5.42 6.55
CA ALA A 170 -8.64 4.37 5.77
C ALA A 170 -8.33 3.12 6.61
N LEU A 171 -7.80 3.31 7.82
CA LEU A 171 -7.46 2.23 8.75
C LEU A 171 -8.69 1.50 9.32
N ARG A 172 -9.75 2.23 9.67
CA ARG A 172 -10.95 1.64 10.30
C ARG A 172 -11.83 0.86 9.33
N ASN A 173 -11.70 1.15 8.05
CA ASN A 173 -12.61 0.71 7.01
C ASN A 173 -12.12 -0.49 6.19
N VAL A 174 -11.03 -1.12 6.62
CA VAL A 174 -10.55 -2.41 6.09
C VAL A 174 -10.95 -3.56 7.02
N ASP A 175 -10.86 -4.79 6.51
CA ASP A 175 -11.20 -5.99 7.28
C ASP A 175 -10.10 -6.31 8.30
N THR A 176 -8.84 -6.13 7.91
CA THR A 176 -7.68 -6.40 8.75
C THR A 176 -6.60 -5.34 8.55
N VAL A 177 -5.94 -4.96 9.64
CA VAL A 177 -4.73 -4.14 9.66
C VAL A 177 -3.58 -5.01 10.14
N SER A 178 -2.52 -5.12 9.36
CA SER A 178 -1.31 -5.85 9.75
C SER A 178 -0.15 -4.87 9.96
N THR A 179 0.72 -5.13 10.94
CA THR A 179 1.92 -4.30 11.16
C THR A 179 3.16 -5.15 11.40
N ILE A 180 4.34 -4.55 11.20
CA ILE A 180 5.64 -5.20 11.41
C ILE A 180 6.20 -5.02 12.83
N SER A 181 5.58 -4.19 13.66
CA SER A 181 6.01 -3.94 15.04
C SER A 181 4.83 -3.80 16.00
N ARG A 182 5.01 -4.19 17.26
CA ARG A 182 3.99 -4.01 18.31
C ARG A 182 3.69 -2.54 18.59
N SER A 183 4.70 -1.66 18.49
CA SER A 183 4.51 -0.21 18.59
C SER A 183 3.57 0.32 17.50
N MET A 184 3.71 -0.17 16.26
CA MET A 184 2.78 0.17 15.18
C MET A 184 1.37 -0.37 15.42
N MET A 185 1.22 -1.54 16.06
CA MET A 185 -0.10 -2.05 16.45
C MET A 185 -0.78 -1.08 17.44
N ASN A 186 -0.06 -0.62 18.45
CA ASN A 186 -0.59 0.36 19.41
C ASN A 186 -1.00 1.66 18.72
N LYS A 187 -0.20 2.14 17.77
CA LYS A 187 -0.54 3.31 16.97
C LYS A 187 -1.79 3.13 16.10
N ALA A 188 -2.00 1.94 15.55
CA ALA A 188 -3.25 1.60 14.86
C ALA A 188 -4.46 1.63 15.82
N ARG A 189 -4.30 1.14 17.07
CA ARG A 189 -5.33 1.20 18.11
C ARG A 189 -5.67 2.64 18.50
N GLU A 190 -4.67 3.50 18.69
CA GLU A 190 -4.84 4.93 18.96
C GLU A 190 -5.58 5.67 17.82
N LYS A 191 -5.44 5.18 16.59
CA LYS A 191 -6.18 5.68 15.42
C LYS A 191 -7.60 5.09 15.30
N GLY A 192 -8.02 4.25 16.25
CA GLY A 192 -9.39 3.76 16.41
C GLY A 192 -9.68 2.45 15.67
N VAL A 193 -8.65 1.67 15.29
CA VAL A 193 -8.82 0.32 14.76
C VAL A 193 -9.12 -0.63 15.92
N ALA A 194 -10.15 -1.46 15.77
CA ALA A 194 -10.53 -2.44 16.78
C ALA A 194 -9.46 -3.52 16.94
N ALA A 195 -9.17 -3.95 18.17
CA ALA A 195 -8.00 -4.77 18.48
C ALA A 195 -8.02 -6.13 17.75
N GLU A 196 -9.18 -6.72 17.58
CA GLU A 196 -9.42 -7.96 16.86
C GLU A 196 -9.13 -7.87 15.34
N LYS A 197 -9.07 -6.65 14.79
CA LYS A 197 -8.69 -6.43 13.39
C LYS A 197 -7.20 -6.22 13.21
N ILE A 198 -6.43 -6.10 14.28
CA ILE A 198 -4.99 -5.77 14.22
C ILE A 198 -4.20 -7.04 14.43
N LEU A 199 -3.40 -7.41 13.43
CA LEU A 199 -2.55 -8.60 13.48
C LEU A 199 -1.08 -8.21 13.34
N PHE A 200 -0.22 -8.90 14.07
CA PHE A 200 1.21 -8.84 13.78
C PHE A 200 1.49 -9.57 12.46
N PHE A 201 2.45 -9.13 11.66
CA PHE A 201 2.67 -9.71 10.33
C PHE A 201 2.97 -11.21 10.36
N SER A 202 3.76 -11.70 11.32
CA SER A 202 4.01 -13.14 11.43
C SER A 202 2.75 -13.92 11.79
N GLU A 203 1.78 -13.32 12.50
CA GLU A 203 0.48 -13.92 12.76
C GLU A 203 -0.36 -13.94 11.49
N LEU A 204 -0.34 -12.86 10.67
CA LEU A 204 -1.03 -12.85 9.38
C LEU A 204 -0.54 -13.99 8.45
N VAL A 205 0.77 -14.24 8.45
CA VAL A 205 1.44 -15.28 7.67
C VAL A 205 1.18 -16.67 8.26
N GLY A 206 1.27 -16.84 9.59
CA GLY A 206 1.21 -18.14 10.26
C GLY A 206 -0.18 -18.64 10.69
N SER A 207 -1.17 -17.75 10.86
CA SER A 207 -2.49 -18.11 11.42
C SER A 207 -3.49 -18.68 10.40
N GLY A 208 -3.13 -18.79 9.12
CA GLY A 208 -4.10 -19.11 8.08
C GLY A 208 -5.07 -17.98 7.74
N ALA A 209 -4.82 -16.74 8.21
CA ALA A 209 -5.56 -15.56 7.75
C ALA A 209 -5.43 -15.32 6.22
N LEU A 210 -4.31 -15.78 5.64
CA LEU A 210 -4.09 -15.92 4.19
C LEU A 210 -4.54 -17.26 3.60
N SER A 211 -4.88 -18.27 4.42
CA SER A 211 -5.26 -19.62 3.98
C SER A 211 -6.77 -19.89 3.95
N GLY A 212 -7.61 -18.93 4.40
CA GLY A 212 -9.05 -19.01 4.19
C GLY A 212 -9.72 -20.18 4.92
N ARG A 213 -9.46 -20.32 6.22
CA ARG A 213 -10.44 -20.90 7.16
C ARG A 213 -11.10 -19.79 7.95
#